data_AF-A0A8R1IPC2-F1
#
_entry.id   AF-A0A8R1IPC2-F1
#
_cell.length_a   1.000
_cell.length_b   1.000
_cell.length_c   1.000
_cell.angle_alpha   90.00
_cell.angle_beta   90.00
_cell.angle_gamma   90.00
#
_symmetry.space_group_name_H-M   'P 1'
#
loop_
_entity.id
_entity.type
_entity.pdbx_description
1 polymer ?
#
loop_
_entity_poly.entity_id
_entity_poly.type
_entity_poly.pdbx_seq_one_letter_code
_entity_poly.pdbx_strand_id
1 'polypeptide(L)' 'MNKLASMQKCKAFLADTHQNEHFKVLFTDEKLLIVEAEFDSQNHGVFATTIQEANEKMINITSYPEQVMVFGAIHLRW' A
#
# COMPACT_ATOMS: atom_id res chain seq x y z
N MET A 1 16.03 11.43 -12.43
CA MET A 1 14.80 12.26 -12.41
C MET A 1 15.11 13.60 -13.08
N ASN A 2 14.39 13.96 -14.15
CA ASN A 2 14.66 15.21 -14.88
C ASN A 2 13.96 16.39 -14.19
N LYS A 3 14.74 17.23 -13.47
CA LYS A 3 14.23 18.38 -12.71
C LYS A 3 13.49 19.40 -13.58
N LEU A 4 13.98 19.65 -14.79
CA LEU A 4 13.38 20.63 -15.71
C LEU A 4 11.99 20.17 -16.16
N ALA A 5 11.88 18.91 -16.60
CA ALA A 5 10.62 18.32 -17.01
C ALA A 5 9.60 18.24 -15.85
N SER A 6 10.07 17.94 -14.64
CA SER A 6 9.22 17.90 -13.43
C SER A 6 8.67 19.29 -13.10
N MET A 7 9.53 20.31 -13.13
CA MET A 7 9.11 21.70 -12.89
C MET A 7 8.08 22.18 -13.93
N GLN A 8 8.29 21.87 -15.21
CA GLN A 8 7.34 22.23 -16.27
C GLN A 8 5.96 21.58 -16.06
N LYS A 9 5.94 20.28 -15.70
CA LYS A 9 4.69 19.57 -15.38
C LYS A 9 3.97 20.16 -14.17
N CYS A 10 4.68 20.47 -13.09
CA CYS A 10 4.07 21.09 -11.91
C CYS A 10 3.45 22.46 -12.21
N LYS A 11 4.12 23.28 -13.04
CA LYS A 11 3.58 24.58 -13.47
C LYS A 11 2.29 24.43 -14.29
N ALA A 12 2.25 23.48 -15.23
CA ALA A 12 1.06 23.18 -16.01
C ALA A 12 -0.09 22.69 -15.11
N PHE A 13 0.18 21.73 -14.23
CA PHE A 13 -0.82 21.15 -13.34
C PHE A 13 -1.42 22.18 -12.37
N LEU A 14 -0.60 23.12 -11.88
CA LEU A 14 -1.06 24.23 -11.04
C LEU A 14 -2.01 25.16 -11.80
N ALA A 15 -1.68 25.50 -13.05
CA ALA A 15 -2.54 26.32 -13.91
C ALA A 15 -3.90 25.64 -14.18
N ASP A 16 -3.91 24.33 -14.44
CA ASP A 16 -5.12 23.53 -14.63
C ASP A 16 -5.98 23.44 -13.35
N THR A 17 -5.32 23.46 -12.19
CA THR A 17 -6.01 23.48 -10.89
C THR A 17 -6.83 24.75 -10.71
N HIS A 18 -6.27 25.91 -11.08
CA HIS A 18 -6.98 27.21 -11.04
C HIS A 18 -8.20 27.26 -11.99
N GLN A 19 -8.23 26.41 -13.01
CA GLN A 19 -9.33 26.31 -13.98
C GLN A 19 -10.34 25.22 -13.63
N ASN A 20 -10.23 24.57 -12.46
CA ASN A 20 -11.03 23.41 -12.06
C ASN A 20 -10.91 22.19 -13.00
N GLU A 21 -9.91 22.16 -13.88
CA GLU A 21 -9.69 21.05 -14.82
C GLU A 21 -9.09 19.82 -14.13
N HIS A 22 -8.44 20.02 -12.97
CA HIS A 22 -7.91 18.95 -12.13
C HIS A 22 -8.97 17.93 -11.66
N PHE A 23 -10.26 18.29 -11.66
CA PHE A 23 -11.35 17.37 -11.35
C PHE A 23 -11.65 16.36 -12.45
N LYS A 24 -11.16 16.57 -13.68
CA LYS A 24 -11.33 15.61 -14.79
C LYS A 24 -10.26 14.52 -14.78
N VAL A 25 -9.29 14.62 -13.87
CA VAL A 25 -8.17 13.70 -13.77
C VAL A 25 -8.55 12.51 -12.91
N LEU A 26 -8.42 11.31 -13.47
CA LEU A 26 -8.43 10.05 -12.72
C LEU A 26 -6.98 9.74 -12.32
N PHE A 27 -6.70 9.76 -11.02
CA PHE A 27 -5.39 9.37 -10.49
C PHE A 27 -5.39 7.86 -10.28
N THR A 28 -4.40 7.17 -10.83
CA THR A 28 -4.25 5.72 -10.68
C THR A 28 -2.86 5.40 -10.17
N ASP A 29 -2.72 4.40 -9.32
CA ASP A 29 -1.42 3.92 -8.87
C ASP A 29 -1.47 2.44 -8.45
N GLU A 30 -0.29 1.83 -8.44
CA GLU A 30 -0.06 0.51 -7.87
C GLU A 30 0.67 0.64 -6.55
N LYS A 31 0.24 -0.11 -5.54
CA LYS A 31 0.92 -0.15 -4.24
C LYS A 31 1.07 -1.57 -3.77
N LEU A 32 2.30 -1.94 -3.39
CA LEU A 32 2.56 -3.16 -2.64
C LEU A 32 2.17 -2.91 -1.18
N LEU A 33 1.15 -3.62 -0.71
CA LEU A 33 0.81 -3.71 0.70
C LEU A 33 1.54 -4.91 1.28
N ILE A 34 2.35 -4.65 2.29
CA ILE A 34 2.92 -5.71 3.11
C ILE A 34 1.84 -6.07 4.12
N VAL A 35 1.29 -7.27 4.01
CA VAL A 35 0.52 -7.87 5.08
C VAL A 35 1.56 -8.28 6.11
N GLU A 36 1.97 -7.30 6.92
CA GLU A 36 2.47 -7.64 8.24
C GLU A 36 1.28 -8.32 8.90
N ALA A 37 1.37 -9.64 9.11
CA ALA A 37 0.58 -10.26 10.14
C ALA A 37 0.99 -9.55 11.41
N GLU A 38 0.31 -8.44 11.72
CA GLU A 38 0.46 -7.71 12.97
C GLU A 38 0.32 -8.80 14.02
N PHE A 39 1.45 -9.15 14.63
CA PHE A 39 1.54 -10.32 15.49
C PHE A 39 0.90 -9.91 16.81
N ASP A 40 -0.41 -9.70 16.78
CA ASP A 40 -1.19 -9.60 17.99
C ASP A 40 -1.19 -11.00 18.59
N SER A 41 -0.31 -11.17 19.58
CA SER A 41 -0.23 -12.36 20.42
C SER A 41 -1.58 -12.79 21.02
N GLN A 42 -2.61 -11.94 20.96
CA GLN A 42 -3.97 -12.23 21.41
C GLN A 42 -4.89 -12.77 20.31
N ASN A 43 -4.62 -12.52 19.02
CA ASN A 43 -5.57 -12.80 17.93
C ASN A 43 -5.31 -14.10 17.15
N HIS A 44 -4.16 -14.77 17.33
CA HIS A 44 -3.89 -16.04 16.67
C HIS A 44 -3.67 -17.17 17.70
N GLY A 45 -4.72 -17.96 17.92
CA GLY A 45 -4.56 -19.27 18.56
C GLY A 45 -3.80 -20.20 17.63
N VAL A 46 -2.52 -20.47 17.89
CA VAL A 46 -1.78 -21.53 17.19
C VAL A 46 -2.35 -22.87 17.66
N PHE A 47 -3.23 -23.48 16.86
CA PHE A 47 -3.66 -24.86 17.10
C PHE A 47 -2.45 -25.79 16.90
N ALA A 48 -1.89 -26.21 18.03
CA ALA A 48 -0.77 -27.13 18.11
C ALA A 48 -1.07 -28.16 19.20
N THR A 49 -0.67 -29.40 18.94
CA THR A 49 -0.90 -30.53 19.84
C THR A 49 0.26 -30.66 20.84
N THR A 50 1.41 -30.05 20.54
CA THR A 50 2.61 -30.06 21.39
C THR A 50 3.30 -28.69 21.41
N ILE A 51 4.07 -28.42 22.47
CA ILE A 51 4.83 -27.17 22.63
C ILE A 51 5.87 -26.98 21.50
N GLN A 52 6.46 -28.07 21.03
CA GLN A 52 7.44 -28.03 19.95
C GLN A 52 6.80 -27.63 18.61
N GLU A 53 5.62 -28.18 18.30
CA GLU A 53 4.84 -27.81 17.11
C GLU A 53 4.39 -26.35 17.14
N ALA A 54 4.05 -25.83 18.33
CA ALA A 54 3.70 -24.42 18.50
C ALA A 54 4.90 -23.50 18.20
N ASN A 55 6.09 -23.85 18.70
CA ASN A 55 7.31 -23.06 18.48
C ASN A 55 7.74 -23.04 17.00
N GLU A 56 7.66 -24.18 16.31
CA GLU A 56 8.00 -24.26 14.88
C GLU A 56 7.04 -23.45 14.00
N LYS A 57 5.73 -23.50 14.29
CA LYS A 57 4.71 -22.72 13.58
C LYS A 57 4.86 -21.21 13.81
N MET A 58 5.21 -20.80 15.04
CA MET A 58 5.43 -19.39 15.38
C MET A 58 6.59 -18.78 14.59
N ILE A 59 7.67 -19.52 14.41
CA ILE A 59 8.86 -19.07 13.65
C ILE A 59 8.54 -18.88 12.17
N ASN A 60 7.75 -19.79 11.57
CA ASN A 60 7.41 -19.71 10.14
C ASN A 60 6.53 -18.50 9.77
N ILE A 61 5.62 -18.08 10.65
CA ILE A 61 4.70 -16.94 10.40
C ILE A 61 5.46 -15.61 10.32
N THR A 62 6.51 -15.44 11.12
CA THR A 62 7.33 -14.20 11.13
C THR A 62 8.31 -14.09 9.96
N SER A 63 8.48 -15.14 9.17
CA SER A 63 9.56 -15.25 8.18
C SER A 63 9.17 -14.82 6.75
N TYR A 64 7.86 -14.74 6.45
CA TYR A 64 7.36 -14.45 5.11
C TYR A 64 6.20 -13.44 5.17
N PRO A 65 6.48 -12.13 5.16
CA PRO A 65 5.42 -11.15 5.02
C PRO A 65 4.76 -11.35 3.65
N GLU A 66 3.48 -11.68 3.67
CA GLU A 66 2.71 -11.83 2.44
C GLU A 66 2.52 -10.44 1.83
N GLN A 67 2.80 -10.30 0.53
CA GLN A 67 2.68 -9.03 -0.17
C GLN A 67 1.52 -9.09 -1.15
N VAL A 68 0.65 -8.09 -1.07
CA VAL A 68 -0.49 -7.95 -1.98
C VAL A 68 -0.28 -6.67 -2.77
N MET A 69 -0.14 -6.79 -4.09
CA MET A 69 -0.15 -5.63 -4.98
C MET A 69 -1.61 -5.19 -5.20
N VAL A 70 -1.89 -3.93 -4.90
CA VAL A 70 -3.19 -3.33 -5.10
C VAL A 70 -3.09 -2.25 -6.17
N PHE A 71 -4.00 -2.28 -7.13
CA PHE A 71 -4.22 -1.20 -8.08
C PHE A 71 -5.43 -0.39 -7.63
N GLY A 72 -5.29 0.94 -7.57
CA GLY A 72 -6.35 1.84 -7.15
C GLY A 72 -6.50 3.03 -8.08
N ALA A 73 -7.73 3.54 -8.18
CA ALA A 73 -8.05 4.75 -8.93
C ALA A 73 -8.89 5.70 -8.07
N ILE A 74 -8.56 6.99 -8.08
CA ILE A 74 -9.27 8.04 -7.35
C ILE A 74 -9.62 9.16 -8.33
N HIS A 75 -10.90 9.51 -8.34
CA HIS A 75 -11.42 10.68 -9.02
C HIS A 75 -11.85 11.72 -7.98
N LEU A 76 -11.38 12.95 -8.11
CA LEU A 76 -11.77 14.03 -7.21
C LEU A 76 -13.20 14.47 -7.53
N ARG A 77 -14.10 14.48 -6.54
CA ARG A 77 -15.44 15.06 -6.65
C ARG A 77 -15.60 16.11 -5.54
N TRP A 78 -16.20 17.24 -5.88
CA TRP A 78 -16.69 18.25 -4.94
C TRP A 78 -18.21 18.19 -4.88
#